data_AF-A0AA47M0I7-F1
#
_entry.id   AF-A0AA47M0I7-F1
#
_cell.length_a   1.000
_cell.length_b   1.000
_cell.length_c   1.000
_cell.angle_alpha   90.00
_cell.angle_beta   90.00
_cell.angle_gamma   90.00
#
_symmetry.space_group_name_H-M   'P 1'
#
loop_
_entity.id
_entity.type
_entity.pdbx_description
1 polymer ?
#
loop_
_entity_poly.entity_id
_entity_poly.type
_entity_poly.pdbx_seq_one_letter_code
_entity_poly.pdbx_strand_id
1 'polypeptide(L)'
;MLQLQLFRKDFPHCRISLPDRRFVQELKNFPDLPSKSMTLLELLTFIHEKELAEIYPNQRTALRIGLTLPVTLAEAERSFSKLKLIKTYLRSTMSQERLSGLAIISINHTVAQQISYDDVIDDFASKKARKVKF
;
A
#
# COMPACT_ATOMS: atom_id res chain seq x y z
N MET A 1 -0.49 -8.36 -19.49
CA MET A 1 -1.28 -7.50 -20.41
C MET A 1 -2.51 -6.86 -19.75
N LEU A 2 -3.17 -7.52 -18.79
CA LEU A 2 -4.36 -6.99 -18.08
C LEU A 2 -4.05 -5.93 -16.99
N GLN A 3 -2.87 -5.96 -16.37
CA GLN A 3 -2.49 -5.03 -15.29
C GLN A 3 -2.25 -3.57 -15.78
N LEU A 4 -1.77 -3.38 -17.02
CA LEU A 4 -1.53 -2.04 -17.59
C LEU A 4 -2.81 -1.31 -18.05
N GLN A 5 -3.90 -2.04 -18.34
CA GLN A 5 -5.15 -1.41 -18.80
C GLN A 5 -6.03 -0.87 -17.66
N LEU A 6 -5.93 -1.44 -16.45
CA LEU A 6 -6.59 -0.92 -15.25
C LEU A 6 -6.02 0.45 -14.85
N PHE A 7 -4.69 0.60 -14.89
CA PHE A 7 -4.02 1.84 -14.49
C PHE A 7 -4.43 3.08 -15.29
N ARG A 8 -4.81 2.92 -16.57
CA ARG A 8 -5.25 4.03 -17.43
C ARG A 8 -6.68 4.48 -17.14
N LYS A 9 -7.53 3.64 -16.52
CA LYS A 9 -8.93 3.97 -16.20
C LYS A 9 -9.08 4.68 -14.85
N ASP A 10 -8.21 4.39 -13.87
CA ASP A 10 -8.36 4.91 -12.51
C ASP A 10 -7.78 6.32 -12.29
N PHE A 11 -6.94 6.84 -13.21
CA PHE A 11 -6.32 8.17 -13.08
C PHE A 11 -6.42 9.03 -14.35
N PRO A 12 -7.61 9.52 -14.72
CA PRO A 12 -7.79 10.40 -15.89
C PRO A 12 -7.09 11.77 -15.74
N HIS A 13 -6.69 12.14 -14.52
CA HIS A 13 -6.02 13.41 -14.20
C HIS A 13 -4.53 13.27 -13.84
N CYS A 14 -3.96 12.06 -13.78
CA CYS A 14 -2.51 11.93 -13.70
C CYS A 14 -1.90 12.22 -15.06
N ARG A 15 -1.69 13.51 -15.36
CA ARG A 15 -0.64 13.89 -16.30
C ARG A 15 0.66 13.44 -15.66
N ILE A 16 1.15 12.25 -16.02
CA ILE A 16 2.56 11.92 -15.87
C ILE A 16 3.25 12.99 -16.73
N SER A 17 3.69 14.07 -16.10
CA SER A 17 4.47 15.10 -16.74
C SER A 17 5.64 14.39 -17.42
N LEU A 18 5.80 14.61 -18.73
CA LEU A 18 6.92 14.09 -19.50
C LEU A 18 8.21 14.30 -18.69
N PRO A 19 9.11 13.32 -18.66
CA PRO A 19 10.34 13.44 -17.90
C PRO A 19 11.05 14.73 -18.29
N ASP A 20 11.33 15.57 -17.30
CA ASP A 20 11.99 16.85 -17.47
C ASP A 20 13.34 16.65 -18.17
N ARG A 21 13.87 17.67 -18.88
CA ARG A 21 15.16 17.57 -19.59
C ARG A 21 16.30 17.09 -18.68
N ARG A 22 16.20 17.40 -17.38
CA ARG A 22 17.12 16.93 -16.32
C ARG A 22 17.11 15.41 -16.14
N PHE A 23 15.93 14.79 -16.17
CA PHE A 23 15.80 13.32 -16.09
C PHE A 23 16.46 12.63 -17.30
N VAL A 24 16.30 13.21 -18.49
CA VAL A 24 16.92 12.66 -19.71
C VAL A 24 18.45 12.77 -19.67
N GLN A 25 18.99 13.82 -19.04
CA GLN A 25 20.43 13.97 -18.82
C GLN A 25 20.95 13.01 -17.75
N GLU A 26 20.21 12.85 -16.66
CA GLU A 26 20.49 11.86 -15.60
C GLU A 26 20.55 10.43 -16.17
N LEU A 27 19.61 10.06 -17.05
CA LEU A 27 19.59 8.76 -17.72
C LEU A 27 20.81 8.53 -18.63
N LYS A 28 21.27 9.57 -19.34
CA LYS A 28 22.45 9.48 -20.21
C LYS A 28 23.75 9.35 -19.41
N ASN A 29 23.78 9.88 -18.19
CA ASN A 29 24.93 9.88 -17.32
C ASN A 29 24.88 8.71 -16.31
N PHE A 30 23.92 7.79 -16.43
CA PHE A 30 23.79 6.68 -15.50
C PHE A 30 24.98 5.72 -15.67
N PRO A 31 25.66 5.32 -14.58
CA PRO A 31 26.79 4.40 -14.66
C PRO A 31 26.35 3.04 -15.22
N ASP A 32 27.26 2.35 -15.91
CA ASP A 32 26.99 1.01 -16.41
C ASP A 32 26.57 0.08 -15.27
N LEU A 33 25.40 -0.53 -15.43
CA LEU A 33 24.84 -1.42 -14.44
C LEU A 33 25.72 -2.69 -14.35
N PRO A 34 26.12 -3.13 -13.14
CA PRO A 34 27.06 -4.24 -12.97
C PRO A 34 26.52 -5.59 -13.46
N SER A 35 25.21 -5.71 -13.74
CA SER A 35 24.62 -6.91 -14.35
C SER A 35 23.32 -6.62 -15.11
N LYS A 36 23.17 -7.27 -16.27
CA LYS A 36 22.09 -7.09 -17.26
C LYS A 36 20.69 -7.51 -16.78
N SER A 37 20.58 -8.12 -15.59
CA SER A 37 19.33 -8.58 -15.00
C SER A 37 19.37 -8.49 -13.46
N MET A 38 19.12 -7.31 -12.90
CA MET A 38 18.89 -7.12 -11.46
C MET A 38 17.41 -6.85 -11.19
N THR A 39 16.92 -7.29 -10.03
CA THR A 39 15.59 -6.92 -9.55
C THR A 39 15.54 -5.44 -9.16
N LEU A 40 14.35 -4.83 -9.18
CA LEU A 40 14.18 -3.42 -8.80
C LEU A 40 14.62 -3.12 -7.36
N LEU A 41 14.56 -4.11 -6.47
CA LEU A 41 15.05 -4.01 -5.09
C LEU A 41 16.57 -3.98 -5.02
N GLU A 42 17.25 -4.87 -5.74
CA GLU A 42 18.72 -4.92 -5.82
C GLU A 42 19.28 -3.66 -6.48
N LEU A 43 18.57 -3.11 -7.47
CA LEU A 43 18.93 -1.83 -8.09
C LEU A 43 18.81 -0.67 -7.07
N LEU A 44 17.77 -0.69 -6.23
CA LEU A 44 17.59 0.34 -5.19
C LEU A 44 18.67 0.25 -4.11
N THR A 45 19.04 -0.96 -3.67
CA THR A 45 20.11 -1.16 -2.69
C THR A 45 21.46 -0.74 -3.27
N PHE A 46 21.74 -1.06 -4.54
CA PHE A 46 22.95 -0.63 -5.23
C PHE A 46 23.08 0.90 -5.32
N ILE A 47 21.99 1.61 -5.65
CA ILE A 47 21.97 3.08 -5.68
C ILE A 47 22.22 3.67 -4.28
N HIS A 48 21.76 2.98 -3.24
CA HIS A 48 22.00 3.40 -1.86
C HIS A 48 23.44 3.17 -1.43
N GLU A 49 24.02 2.00 -1.73
CA GLU A 49 25.40 1.64 -1.40
C GLU A 49 26.46 2.49 -2.11
N LYS A 50 26.14 2.99 -3.30
CA LYS A 50 27.04 3.83 -4.09
C LYS A 50 26.86 5.33 -3.87
N GLU A 51 26.02 5.74 -2.90
CA GLU A 51 25.66 7.15 -2.63
C GLU A 51 25.14 7.92 -3.86
N LEU A 52 24.70 7.20 -4.90
CA LEU A 52 24.12 7.75 -6.14
C LEU A 52 22.74 8.38 -5.89
N ALA A 53 22.19 8.21 -4.68
CA ALA A 53 20.89 8.72 -4.27
C ALA A 53 20.79 10.26 -4.31
N GLU A 54 21.89 10.97 -4.06
CA GLU A 54 21.95 12.44 -4.11
C GLU A 54 22.27 12.94 -5.53
N ILE A 55 22.94 12.13 -6.34
CA ILE A 55 23.31 12.47 -7.72
C ILE A 55 22.12 12.27 -8.68
N TYR A 56 21.26 11.28 -8.41
CA TYR A 56 20.12 10.92 -9.25
C TYR A 56 18.79 10.82 -8.46
N PRO A 57 18.27 11.93 -7.92
CA PRO A 57 17.07 11.93 -7.07
C PRO A 57 15.81 11.48 -7.83
N ASN A 58 15.73 11.78 -9.13
CA ASN A 58 14.58 11.41 -9.95
C ASN A 58 14.55 9.90 -10.22
N GLN A 59 15.71 9.29 -10.48
CA GLN A 59 15.84 7.85 -10.70
C GLN A 59 15.45 7.07 -9.44
N ARG A 60 15.94 7.50 -8.27
CA ARG A 60 15.54 6.93 -6.97
C ARG A 60 14.02 6.99 -6.76
N THR A 61 13.41 8.12 -7.09
CA THR A 61 11.96 8.33 -6.94
C THR A 61 11.17 7.44 -7.90
N ALA A 62 11.58 7.34 -9.16
CA ALA A 62 10.96 6.48 -10.16
C ALA A 62 11.02 5.00 -9.74
N LEU A 63 12.16 4.53 -9.21
CA LEU A 63 12.31 3.16 -8.73
C LEU A 63 11.46 2.88 -7.49
N ARG A 64 11.38 3.82 -6.55
CA ARG A 64 10.48 3.72 -5.40
C ARG A 64 9.02 3.62 -5.84
N ILE A 65 8.59 4.45 -6.77
CA ILE A 65 7.23 4.40 -7.34
C ILE A 65 7.03 3.04 -8.04
N GLY A 66 7.97 2.61 -8.86
CA GLY A 66 7.91 1.32 -9.56
C GLY A 66 7.84 0.10 -8.62
N LEU A 67 8.45 0.19 -7.44
CA LEU A 67 8.39 -0.85 -6.41
C LEU A 67 7.09 -0.81 -5.60
N THR A 68 6.58 0.38 -5.28
CA THR A 68 5.35 0.52 -4.48
C THR A 68 4.09 0.29 -5.27
N LEU A 69 4.06 0.60 -6.57
CA LEU A 69 2.89 0.39 -7.44
C LEU A 69 2.41 -1.07 -7.50
N PRO A 70 3.24 -2.08 -7.86
CA PRO A 70 2.78 -3.46 -7.91
C PRO A 70 2.43 -4.01 -6.52
N VAL A 71 3.14 -3.57 -5.48
CA VAL A 71 2.86 -3.97 -4.09
C VAL A 71 1.50 -3.42 -3.62
N THR A 72 1.22 -2.14 -3.87
CA THR A 72 -0.06 -1.52 -3.49
C THR A 72 -1.23 -2.06 -4.30
N LEU A 73 -1.04 -2.37 -5.59
CA LEU A 73 -2.08 -3.02 -6.41
C LEU A 73 -2.42 -4.42 -5.88
N ALA A 74 -1.41 -5.25 -5.60
CA ALA A 74 -1.61 -6.58 -5.03
C ALA A 74 -2.26 -6.54 -3.63
N GLU A 75 -1.88 -5.55 -2.81
CA GLU A 75 -2.47 -5.34 -1.49
C GLU A 75 -3.92 -4.85 -1.57
N ALA A 76 -4.24 -3.96 -2.51
CA ALA A 76 -5.60 -3.53 -2.78
C ALA A 76 -6.47 -4.72 -3.23
N GLU A 77 -6.01 -5.53 -4.18
CA GLU A 77 -6.71 -6.74 -4.62
C GLU A 77 -6.95 -7.71 -3.45
N ARG A 78 -5.93 -7.94 -2.60
CA ARG A 78 -6.05 -8.77 -1.39
C ARG A 78 -7.07 -8.19 -0.41
N SER A 79 -7.04 -6.87 -0.19
CA SER A 79 -7.95 -6.17 0.72
C SER A 79 -9.40 -6.22 0.24
N PHE A 80 -9.64 -6.00 -1.06
CA PHE A 80 -10.97 -6.14 -1.67
C PHE A 80 -11.49 -7.58 -1.64
N SER A 81 -10.61 -8.57 -1.79
CA SER A 81 -10.97 -9.98 -1.64
C SER A 81 -11.46 -10.30 -0.22
N LYS A 82 -10.75 -9.81 0.82
CA LYS A 82 -11.18 -9.96 2.23
C LYS A 82 -12.50 -9.24 2.50
N LEU A 83 -12.65 -8.02 2.01
CA LEU A 83 -13.90 -7.26 2.09
C LEU A 83 -15.08 -8.02 1.47
N LYS A 84 -14.87 -8.65 0.30
CA LYS A 84 -15.89 -9.46 -0.36
C LYS A 84 -16.29 -10.66 0.50
N LEU A 85 -15.35 -11.34 1.15
CA LEU A 85 -15.64 -12.44 2.08
C LEU A 85 -16.46 -11.95 3.28
N ILE A 86 -16.08 -10.84 3.90
CA ILE A 86 -16.81 -10.23 5.04
C ILE A 86 -18.24 -9.87 4.62
N LYS A 87 -18.42 -9.19 3.49
CA LYS A 87 -19.75 -8.84 2.95
C LYS A 87 -20.59 -10.08 2.64
N THR A 88 -19.98 -11.12 2.07
CA THR A 88 -20.69 -12.35 1.70
C THR A 88 -21.12 -13.14 2.94
N TYR A 89 -20.27 -13.17 3.97
CA TYR A 89 -20.57 -13.83 5.25
C TYR A 89 -21.67 -13.09 6.03
N LEU A 90 -21.67 -11.76 6.04
CA LEU A 90 -22.59 -10.92 6.85
C LEU A 90 -23.81 -10.42 6.07
N ARG A 91 -24.28 -11.18 5.07
CA ARG A 91 -25.17 -10.76 3.97
C ARG A 91 -26.49 -10.03 4.32
N SER A 92 -26.89 -9.88 5.58
CA SER A 92 -28.26 -9.45 5.91
C SER A 92 -28.49 -8.33 6.93
N THR A 93 -27.51 -7.67 7.58
CA THR A 93 -27.90 -6.67 8.62
C THR A 93 -26.85 -5.63 9.09
N MET A 94 -25.75 -5.40 8.37
CA MET A 94 -24.70 -4.48 8.86
C MET A 94 -24.76 -3.06 8.27
N SER A 95 -24.57 -2.05 9.13
CA SER A 95 -24.33 -0.67 8.72
C SER A 95 -22.93 -0.50 8.12
N GLN A 96 -22.76 0.51 7.26
CA GLN A 96 -21.50 0.81 6.56
C GLN A 96 -20.34 1.08 7.54
N GLU A 97 -20.62 1.74 8.67
CA GLU A 97 -19.62 2.01 9.70
C GLU A 97 -19.06 0.72 10.32
N ARG A 98 -19.94 -0.22 10.69
CA ARG A 98 -19.54 -1.51 11.26
C ARG A 98 -18.75 -2.33 10.26
N LEU A 99 -19.16 -2.31 8.99
CA LEU A 99 -18.46 -2.99 7.91
C LEU A 99 -17.05 -2.41 7.70
N SER A 100 -16.91 -1.08 7.70
CA SER A 100 -15.61 -0.41 7.56
C SER A 100 -14.67 -0.79 8.71
N GLY A 101 -15.17 -0.78 9.95
CA GLY A 101 -14.39 -1.22 11.11
C GLY A 101 -13.88 -2.66 11.00
N LEU A 102 -14.75 -3.60 10.61
CA LEU A 102 -14.37 -5.00 10.41
C LEU A 102 -13.38 -5.18 9.26
N ALA A 103 -13.53 -4.41 8.18
CA ALA A 103 -12.61 -4.41 7.06
C ALA A 103 -11.20 -4.01 7.49
N ILE A 104 -11.09 -2.91 8.24
CA ILE A 104 -9.81 -2.39 8.76
C ILE A 104 -9.14 -3.44 9.65
N ILE A 105 -9.90 -4.06 10.57
CA ILE A 105 -9.40 -5.12 11.44
C ILE A 105 -8.92 -6.33 10.62
N SER A 106 -9.68 -6.74 9.59
CA SER A 106 -9.33 -7.91 8.78
C SER A 106 -8.13 -7.67 7.86
N ILE A 107 -7.96 -6.46 7.32
CA ILE A 107 -6.80 -6.07 6.52
C ILE A 107 -5.57 -6.04 7.44
N ASN A 108 -5.67 -5.36 8.58
CA ASN A 108 -4.60 -5.21 9.57
C ASN A 108 -4.59 -6.33 10.63
N HIS A 109 -4.97 -7.56 10.24
CA HIS A 109 -5.11 -8.68 11.16
C HIS A 109 -3.83 -8.98 11.97
N THR A 110 -2.65 -8.70 11.41
CA THR A 110 -1.36 -8.84 12.10
C THR A 110 -1.24 -7.92 13.31
N VAL A 111 -1.69 -6.67 13.18
CA VAL A 111 -1.74 -5.70 14.28
C VAL A 111 -2.89 -6.04 15.23
N ALA A 112 -4.03 -6.48 14.70
CA ALA A 112 -5.17 -6.88 15.51
C ALA A 112 -4.87 -8.08 16.44
N GLN A 113 -3.99 -9.00 16.02
CA GLN A 113 -3.52 -10.12 16.84
C GLN A 113 -2.65 -9.70 18.03
N GLN A 114 -2.04 -8.52 17.97
CA GLN A 114 -1.22 -7.97 19.06
C GLN A 114 -2.07 -7.29 20.14
N ILE A 115 -3.36 -7.03 19.85
CA ILE A 115 -4.29 -6.42 20.78
C ILE A 115 -4.80 -7.51 21.73
N SER A 116 -4.70 -7.28 23.04
CA SER A 116 -5.27 -8.16 24.05
C SER A 116 -6.80 -8.13 23.99
N TYR A 117 -7.43 -9.30 23.94
CA TYR A 117 -8.88 -9.39 23.97
C TYR A 117 -9.45 -8.95 25.32
N ASP A 118 -8.73 -9.20 26.41
CA ASP A 118 -9.16 -8.82 27.77
C ASP A 118 -9.28 -7.29 27.90
N ASP A 119 -8.30 -6.55 27.37
CA ASP A 119 -8.31 -5.08 27.38
C ASP A 119 -9.50 -4.51 26.57
N VAL A 120 -9.83 -5.15 25.44
CA VAL A 120 -10.96 -4.74 24.59
C VAL A 120 -12.29 -5.04 25.28
N ILE A 121 -12.38 -6.16 26.00
CA ILE A 121 -13.58 -6.53 26.77
C ILE A 121 -13.78 -5.55 27.91
N ASP A 122 -12.73 -5.22 28.65
CA ASP A 122 -12.78 -4.27 29.77
C ASP A 122 -13.12 -2.84 29.29
N ASP A 123 -12.51 -2.38 28.19
CA ASP A 123 -12.85 -1.08 27.59
C ASP A 123 -14.31 -1.05 27.10
N PHE A 124 -14.77 -2.11 26.44
CA PHE A 124 -16.17 -2.22 26.00
C PHE A 124 -17.14 -2.25 27.18
N ALA A 125 -16.83 -2.99 28.24
CA ALA A 125 -17.62 -3.04 29.47
C ALA A 125 -17.70 -1.66 30.14
N SER A 126 -16.58 -0.94 30.23
CA SER A 126 -16.53 0.40 30.79
C SER A 126 -17.39 1.41 30.02
N LYS A 127 -17.42 1.32 28.68
CA LYS A 127 -18.21 2.20 27.80
C LYS A 127 -19.70 1.84 27.77
N LYS A 128 -20.03 0.55 27.88
CA LYS A 128 -21.43 0.07 27.83
C LYS A 128 -22.11 0.06 29.21
N ALA A 129 -21.36 0.26 30.29
CA ALA A 129 -21.87 0.47 31.64
C ALA A 129 -22.62 1.81 31.76
N ARG A 130 -23.76 1.95 31.08
CA ARG A 130 -24.84 2.79 31.60
C ARG A 130 -25.31 2.14 32.89
N LYS A 131 -24.78 2.60 34.01
CA LYS A 131 -25.26 2.24 35.34
C LYS A 131 -26.77 2.50 35.39
N VAL A 132 -27.58 1.45 35.34
CA VAL A 132 -28.96 1.52 35.82
C VAL A 132 -28.84 1.71 37.32
N LYS A 133 -29.00 2.96 37.77
CA LYS A 133 -29.20 3.23 39.20
C LYS A 133 -30.61 2.77 39.52
N PHE A 134 -30.71 1.70 40.31
CA PHE A 134 -31.92 1.35 41.03
C PHE A 134 -32.09 2.27 42.23
#